data_AF-A0A377W014-F1
#
_entry.id   AF-A0A377W014-F1
#
_cell.length_a   1.000
_cell.length_b   1.000
_cell.length_c   1.000
_cell.angle_alpha   90.00
_cell.angle_beta   90.00
_cell.angle_gamma   90.00
#
_symmetry.space_group_name_H-M   'P 1'
#
loop_
_entity.id
_entity.type
_entity.pdbx_description
1 polymer ?
#
loop_
_entity_poly.entity_id
_entity_poly.type
_entity_poly.pdbx_seq_one_letter_code
_entity_poly.pdbx_strand_id
1 'polypeptide(L)'
;MLTLAHLQQRRSRRWLFGLTLLLLVTLLISLCAGEQWIPPGEWLSAKGQLFIWQIRLPRTLAVLLVGAALALSGAIMQALFENPLAEPGLLGVSNGAGVGLIAAVLLGKGVLPGWALGLCAIFGALLITFILLRFARRHLSTSRLLLAGVALGIICSALMTWQSTSPPLLTCVS
;
A
#
# COMPACT_ATOMS: atom_id res chain seq x y z
N MET A 1 -21.15 -29.07 20.19
CA MET A 1 -20.23 -27.91 20.06
C MET A 1 -18.93 -28.27 19.34
N LEU A 2 -18.25 -29.37 19.69
CA LEU A 2 -17.01 -29.82 19.00
C LEU A 2 -17.21 -30.15 17.50
N THR A 3 -18.38 -30.66 17.10
CA THR A 3 -18.68 -30.97 15.69
C THR A 3 -18.74 -29.73 14.78
N LEU A 4 -19.32 -28.62 15.26
CA LEU A 4 -19.36 -27.35 14.51
C LEU A 4 -17.94 -26.77 14.32
N ALA A 5 -17.09 -26.86 15.35
CA ALA A 5 -15.70 -26.43 15.27
C ALA A 5 -14.92 -27.22 14.20
N HIS A 6 -15.09 -28.54 14.11
CA HIS A 6 -14.46 -29.36 13.08
C HIS A 6 -14.94 -29.02 11.65
N LEU A 7 -16.24 -28.73 11.47
CA LEU A 7 -16.78 -28.31 10.17
C LEU A 7 -16.23 -26.94 9.75
N GLN A 8 -16.16 -25.98 10.68
CA GLN A 8 -15.57 -24.66 10.45
C GLN A 8 -14.08 -24.76 10.09
N GLN A 9 -13.33 -25.62 10.77
CA GLN A 9 -11.90 -25.86 10.48
C GLN A 9 -11.70 -26.50 9.09
N ARG A 10 -12.53 -27.48 8.71
CA ARG A 10 -12.49 -28.07 7.36
C ARG A 10 -12.81 -27.04 6.28
N ARG A 11 -13.82 -26.18 6.50
CA ARG A 11 -14.18 -25.11 5.57
C ARG A 11 -13.07 -24.07 5.44
N SER A 12 -12.50 -23.62 6.56
CA SER A 12 -11.37 -22.68 6.58
C SER A 12 -10.16 -23.25 5.83
N ARG A 13 -9.80 -24.51 6.09
CA ARG A 13 -8.67 -25.17 5.42
C ARG A 13 -8.88 -25.32 3.91
N ARG A 14 -10.11 -25.58 3.46
CA ARG A 14 -10.48 -25.58 2.03
C ARG A 14 -10.34 -24.20 1.40
N TRP A 15 -10.80 -23.15 2.07
CA TRP A 15 -10.64 -21.77 1.62
C TRP A 15 -9.17 -21.36 1.53
N LEU A 16 -8.38 -21.65 2.56
CA LEU A 16 -6.94 -21.36 2.56
C LEU A 16 -6.22 -22.08 1.42
N PHE A 17 -6.55 -23.35 1.18
CA PHE A 17 -6.00 -24.11 0.06
C PHE A 17 -6.39 -23.48 -1.29
N GLY A 18 -7.67 -23.13 -1.47
CA GLY A 18 -8.15 -22.46 -2.68
C GLY A 18 -7.48 -21.11 -2.93
N LEU A 19 -7.33 -20.28 -1.89
CA LEU A 19 -6.64 -18.98 -1.97
C LEU A 19 -5.15 -19.13 -2.27
N THR A 20 -4.50 -20.12 -1.67
CA THR A 20 -3.07 -20.40 -1.94
C THR A 20 -2.87 -20.86 -3.38
N LEU A 21 -3.75 -21.74 -3.88
CA LEU A 21 -3.71 -22.18 -5.27
C LEU A 21 -3.95 -21.01 -6.23
N LEU A 22 -4.95 -20.17 -5.95
CA LEU A 22 -5.24 -18.97 -6.73
C LEU A 22 -4.02 -18.03 -6.75
N LEU A 23 -3.37 -17.81 -5.62
CA LEU A 23 -2.17 -16.97 -5.51
C LEU A 23 -1.01 -17.53 -6.35
N LEU A 24 -0.79 -18.85 -6.33
CA LEU A 24 0.25 -19.47 -7.16
C LEU A 24 -0.06 -19.33 -8.65
N VAL A 25 -1.33 -19.52 -9.05
CA VAL A 25 -1.76 -19.36 -10.45
C VAL A 25 -1.56 -17.91 -10.91
N THR A 26 -1.99 -16.92 -10.13
CA THR A 26 -1.81 -15.51 -10.50
C THR A 26 -0.36 -15.08 -10.49
N LEU A 27 0.49 -15.67 -9.63
CA LEU A 27 1.93 -15.44 -9.62
C LEU A 27 2.58 -15.96 -10.92
N LEU A 28 2.25 -17.19 -11.34
CA LEU A 28 2.73 -17.75 -12.61
C LEU A 28 2.28 -16.90 -13.80
N ILE A 29 1.00 -16.49 -13.81
CA ILE A 29 0.48 -15.58 -14.84
C ILE A 29 1.24 -14.25 -14.82
N SER A 30 1.50 -13.66 -13.65
CA SER A 30 2.24 -12.41 -13.53
C SER A 30 3.68 -12.50 -14.04
N LEU A 31 4.33 -13.66 -13.93
CA LEU A 31 5.69 -13.87 -14.45
C LEU A 31 5.69 -14.08 -15.97
N CYS A 32 4.69 -14.76 -16.51
CA CYS A 32 4.54 -15.02 -17.95
C CYS A 32 3.99 -13.81 -18.72
N ALA A 33 3.10 -13.04 -18.11
CA ALA A 33 2.41 -11.91 -18.71
C ALA A 33 3.29 -10.64 -18.75
N GLY A 34 3.27 -9.95 -19.88
CA GLY A 34 3.96 -8.69 -20.14
C GLY A 34 3.80 -8.31 -21.61
N GLU A 35 4.56 -7.31 -22.10
CA GLU A 35 4.52 -6.89 -23.51
C GLU A 35 4.80 -8.03 -24.49
N GLN A 36 5.64 -8.98 -24.08
CA GLN A 36 5.84 -10.26 -24.76
C GLN A 36 5.49 -11.40 -23.80
N TRP A 37 4.69 -12.34 -24.29
CA TRP A 37 4.37 -13.56 -23.56
C TRP A 37 5.60 -14.48 -23.59
N ILE A 38 6.19 -14.74 -22.43
CA ILE A 38 7.38 -15.59 -22.30
C ILE A 38 6.96 -16.89 -21.62
N PRO A 39 6.87 -18.02 -22.34
CA PRO A 39 6.51 -19.30 -21.75
C PRO A 39 7.61 -19.79 -20.78
N PRO A 40 7.27 -20.66 -19.80
CA PRO A 40 8.21 -21.19 -18.82
C PRO A 40 9.43 -21.90 -19.42
N GLY A 41 9.31 -22.44 -20.63
CA GLY A 41 10.43 -23.05 -21.35
C GLY A 41 11.53 -22.05 -21.75
N GLU A 42 11.22 -20.75 -21.86
CA GLU A 42 12.16 -19.71 -22.28
C GLU A 42 12.69 -18.87 -21.11
N TRP A 43 12.36 -19.20 -19.87
CA TRP A 43 12.79 -18.45 -18.70
C TRP A 43 14.31 -18.41 -18.52
N LEU A 44 15.00 -19.46 -18.97
CA LEU A 44 16.46 -19.60 -18.93
C LEU A 44 17.16 -19.01 -20.16
N SER A 45 16.40 -18.51 -21.15
CA SER A 45 16.97 -17.79 -22.29
C SER A 45 17.55 -16.45 -21.83
N ALA A 46 18.51 -15.89 -22.57
CA ALA A 46 19.12 -14.59 -22.27
C ALA A 46 18.07 -13.46 -22.11
N LYS A 47 16.97 -13.52 -22.87
CA LYS A 47 15.82 -12.60 -22.73
C LYS A 47 15.03 -12.86 -21.45
N GLY A 48 14.70 -14.13 -21.16
CA GLY A 48 13.98 -14.53 -19.95
C GLY A 48 14.75 -14.15 -18.68
N GLN A 49 16.08 -14.30 -18.70
CA GLN A 49 16.92 -13.98 -17.55
C GLN A 49 16.85 -12.48 -17.20
N LEU A 50 16.81 -11.59 -18.19
CA LEU A 50 16.79 -10.15 -17.95
C LEU A 50 15.38 -9.64 -17.61
N PHE A 51 14.37 -9.99 -18.42
CA PHE A 51 13.00 -9.52 -18.20
C PHE A 51 12.34 -10.12 -16.97
N ILE A 52 12.49 -11.43 -16.74
CA ILE A 52 11.82 -12.10 -15.63
C ILE A 52 12.52 -11.78 -14.32
N TRP A 53 13.84 -11.92 -14.24
CA TRP A 53 14.54 -11.73 -12.96
C TRP A 53 14.77 -10.27 -12.57
N GLN A 54 15.02 -9.37 -13.53
CA GLN A 54 15.34 -7.97 -13.18
C GLN A 54 14.11 -7.06 -13.16
N ILE A 55 13.03 -7.41 -13.86
CA ILE A 55 11.86 -6.53 -13.99
C ILE A 55 10.62 -7.17 -13.36
N ARG A 56 10.22 -8.36 -13.82
CA ARG A 56 8.93 -8.96 -13.41
C ARG A 56 8.97 -9.50 -11.99
N LEU A 57 9.97 -10.28 -11.63
CA LEU A 57 10.12 -10.90 -10.32
C LEU A 57 10.17 -9.88 -9.17
N PRO A 58 11.02 -8.83 -9.19
CA PRO A 58 11.02 -7.84 -8.11
C PRO A 58 9.68 -7.09 -8.01
N ARG A 59 9.02 -6.82 -9.15
CA ARG A 59 7.69 -6.19 -9.18
C ARG A 59 6.62 -7.11 -8.60
N THR A 60 6.58 -8.39 -8.98
CA THR A 60 5.61 -9.37 -8.47
C THR A 60 5.80 -9.58 -6.97
N LEU A 61 7.04 -9.66 -6.49
CA LEU A 61 7.33 -9.72 -5.06
C LEU A 61 6.85 -8.46 -4.32
N ALA A 62 7.10 -7.27 -4.86
CA ALA A 62 6.61 -6.03 -4.28
C ALA A 62 5.07 -6.01 -4.19
N VAL A 63 4.37 -6.42 -5.25
CA VAL A 63 2.89 -6.51 -5.26
C VAL A 63 2.37 -7.50 -4.22
N LEU A 64 2.99 -8.67 -4.09
CA LEU A 64 2.61 -9.67 -3.08
C LEU A 64 2.79 -9.14 -1.66
N LEU A 65 3.94 -8.52 -1.38
CA LEU A 65 4.25 -7.97 -0.06
C LEU A 65 3.32 -6.80 0.30
N VAL A 66 3.12 -5.86 -0.62
CA VAL A 66 2.23 -4.71 -0.40
C VAL A 66 0.78 -5.18 -0.26
N GLY A 67 0.30 -6.10 -1.10
CA GLY A 67 -1.05 -6.65 -1.00
C GLY A 67 -1.30 -7.38 0.31
N ALA A 68 -0.35 -8.20 0.77
CA ALA A 68 -0.44 -8.87 2.07
C ALA A 68 -0.42 -7.87 3.24
N ALA A 69 0.43 -6.84 3.18
CA ALA A 69 0.49 -5.79 4.20
C ALA A 69 -0.81 -4.98 4.28
N LEU A 70 -1.42 -4.63 3.14
CA LEU A 70 -2.70 -3.93 3.09
C LEU A 70 -3.85 -4.81 3.62
N ALA A 71 -3.91 -6.08 3.23
CA ALA A 71 -4.91 -7.01 3.73
C ALA A 71 -4.81 -7.20 5.26
N LEU A 72 -3.60 -7.37 5.78
CA LEU A 72 -3.35 -7.48 7.21
C LEU A 72 -3.71 -6.19 7.96
N SER A 73 -3.29 -5.03 7.43
CA SER A 73 -3.62 -3.73 8.03
C SER A 73 -5.12 -3.48 8.06
N GLY A 74 -5.86 -3.82 7.01
CA GLY A 74 -7.32 -3.78 6.98
C GLY A 74 -7.96 -4.68 8.03
N ALA A 75 -7.53 -5.93 8.14
CA ALA A 75 -8.05 -6.86 9.15
C ALA A 75 -7.78 -6.39 10.60
N ILE A 76 -6.57 -5.88 10.87
CA ILE A 76 -6.23 -5.29 12.18
C ILE A 76 -7.12 -4.10 12.48
N MET A 77 -7.34 -3.23 11.49
CA MET A 77 -8.14 -2.04 11.68
C MET A 77 -9.61 -2.36 11.91
N GLN A 78 -10.18 -3.30 11.17
CA GLN A 78 -11.54 -3.80 11.39
C GLN A 78 -11.72 -4.38 12.79
N ALA A 79 -10.72 -5.12 13.30
CA ALA A 79 -10.72 -5.66 14.65
C ALA A 79 -10.60 -4.58 15.73
N LEU A 80 -9.75 -3.56 15.50
CA LEU A 80 -9.52 -2.48 16.48
C LEU A 80 -10.71 -1.54 16.63
N PHE A 81 -11.38 -1.23 15.52
CA PHE A 81 -12.53 -0.32 15.53
C PHE A 81 -13.87 -1.03 15.70
N GLU A 82 -13.87 -2.37 15.76
CA GLU A 82 -15.07 -3.22 15.73
C GLU A 82 -16.05 -2.79 14.62
N ASN A 83 -15.49 -2.32 13.51
CA ASN A 83 -16.24 -1.74 12.40
C ASN A 83 -15.77 -2.39 11.09
N PRO A 84 -16.62 -3.19 10.43
CA PRO A 84 -16.26 -3.88 9.19
C PRO A 84 -15.98 -2.94 8.01
N LEU A 85 -16.33 -1.66 8.11
CA LEU A 85 -16.07 -0.63 7.11
C LEU A 85 -14.74 0.13 7.35
N ALA A 86 -13.98 -0.21 8.39
CA ALA A 86 -12.74 0.47 8.70
C ALA A 86 -11.61 0.02 7.76
N GLU A 87 -10.96 0.98 7.10
CA GLU A 87 -9.81 0.73 6.21
C GLU A 87 -8.68 1.74 6.51
N PRO A 88 -7.40 1.31 6.56
CA PRO A 88 -6.26 2.17 6.86
C PRO A 88 -6.09 3.34 5.88
N GLY A 89 -6.47 3.16 4.61
CA GLY A 89 -6.42 4.23 3.60
C GLY A 89 -7.34 5.41 3.93
N LEU A 90 -8.47 5.15 4.61
CA LEU A 90 -9.46 6.18 4.96
C LEU A 90 -8.97 7.12 6.07
N LEU A 91 -7.93 6.74 6.82
CA LEU A 91 -7.35 7.57 7.88
C LEU A 91 -6.38 8.65 7.35
N GLY A 92 -6.17 8.73 6.03
CA GLY A 92 -5.28 9.71 5.43
C GLY A 92 -3.78 9.35 5.53
N VAL A 93 -3.43 8.15 6.02
CA VAL A 93 -2.03 7.68 6.11
C VAL A 93 -1.39 7.60 4.72
N SER A 94 -2.13 7.07 3.74
CA SER A 94 -1.69 7.01 2.33
C SER A 94 -1.50 8.41 1.73
N ASN A 95 -2.41 9.33 2.03
CA ASN A 95 -2.33 10.71 1.55
C ASN A 95 -1.15 11.45 2.22
N GLY A 96 -0.88 11.19 3.50
CA GLY A 96 0.29 11.70 4.22
C GLY A 96 1.61 11.23 3.61
N ALA A 97 1.68 9.97 3.20
CA ALA A 97 2.82 9.43 2.46
C ALA A 97 3.05 10.18 1.14
N GLY A 98 1.96 10.43 0.40
CA GLY A 98 1.99 11.20 -0.84
C GLY A 98 2.48 12.64 -0.65
N VAL A 99 1.98 13.35 0.37
CA VAL A 99 2.45 14.70 0.72
C VAL A 99 3.94 14.69 1.05
N GLY A 100 4.41 13.73 1.84
CA GLY A 100 5.83 13.60 2.19
C GLY A 100 6.72 13.34 0.95
N LEU A 101 6.25 12.52 0.02
CA LEU A 101 6.94 12.24 -1.24
C LEU A 101 7.00 13.47 -2.14
N ILE A 102 5.89 14.16 -2.38
CA ILE A 102 5.86 15.35 -3.24
C ILE A 102 6.69 16.47 -2.63
N ALA A 103 6.60 16.69 -1.32
CA ALA A 103 7.44 17.64 -0.60
C ALA A 103 8.94 17.31 -0.77
N ALA A 104 9.33 16.04 -0.69
CA ALA A 104 10.71 15.63 -0.93
C ALA A 104 11.16 15.91 -2.36
N VAL A 105 10.32 15.64 -3.36
CA VAL A 105 10.63 15.93 -4.77
C VAL A 105 10.84 17.43 -4.99
N LEU A 106 9.95 18.27 -4.44
CA LEU A 106 10.02 19.73 -4.56
C LEU A 106 11.23 20.31 -3.83
N LEU A 107 11.46 19.94 -2.57
CA LEU A 107 12.58 20.43 -1.76
C LEU A 107 13.93 19.89 -2.25
N GLY A 108 13.95 18.65 -2.71
CA GLY A 108 15.12 17.97 -3.24
C GLY A 108 15.45 18.34 -4.69
N LYS A 109 14.67 19.21 -5.33
CA LYS A 109 14.82 19.64 -6.73
C LYS A 109 14.97 18.47 -7.72
N GLY A 110 14.35 17.33 -7.42
CA GLY A 110 14.45 16.10 -8.23
C GLY A 110 15.81 15.39 -8.20
N VAL A 111 16.77 15.80 -7.37
CA VAL A 111 18.13 15.21 -7.31
C VAL A 111 18.23 14.11 -6.25
N LEU A 112 17.17 13.91 -5.44
CA LEU A 112 17.17 12.92 -4.36
C LEU A 112 17.15 11.48 -4.91
N PRO A 113 17.94 10.57 -4.33
CA PRO A 113 17.90 9.16 -4.71
C PRO A 113 16.57 8.51 -4.31
N GLY A 114 16.15 7.47 -5.03
CA GLY A 114 14.83 6.83 -4.84
C GLY A 114 14.56 6.31 -3.42
N TRP A 115 15.60 5.85 -2.71
CA TRP A 115 15.46 5.44 -1.31
C TRP A 115 15.11 6.60 -0.38
N ALA A 116 15.62 7.81 -0.64
CA ALA A 116 15.33 8.99 0.16
C ALA A 116 13.87 9.43 -0.01
N LEU A 117 13.34 9.34 -1.24
CA LEU A 117 11.92 9.58 -1.51
C LEU A 117 11.03 8.59 -0.74
N GLY A 118 11.43 7.32 -0.68
CA GLY A 118 10.76 6.31 0.13
C GLY A 118 10.75 6.64 1.63
N LEU A 119 11.87 7.11 2.19
CA LEU A 119 11.95 7.53 3.58
C LEU A 119 11.05 8.74 3.89
N CYS A 120 11.01 9.73 2.99
CA CYS A 120 10.11 10.88 3.14
C CYS A 120 8.64 10.47 3.08
N ALA A 121 8.27 9.51 2.23
CA ALA A 121 6.92 8.96 2.19
C ALA A 121 6.58 8.25 3.51
N ILE A 122 7.49 7.43 4.05
CA ILE A 122 7.32 6.77 5.36
C ILE A 122 7.16 7.82 6.47
N PHE A 123 7.98 8.87 6.46
CA PHE A 123 7.89 9.95 7.44
C PHE A 123 6.52 10.67 7.39
N GLY A 124 6.03 10.98 6.19
CA GLY A 124 4.70 11.57 6.01
C GLY A 124 3.57 10.68 6.55
N ALA A 125 3.63 9.38 6.27
CA ALA A 125 2.67 8.39 6.81
C ALA A 125 2.72 8.31 8.35
N LEU A 126 3.93 8.26 8.92
CA LEU A 126 4.15 8.19 10.37
C LEU A 126 3.65 9.46 11.06
N LEU A 127 3.85 10.63 10.47
CA LEU A 127 3.38 11.90 11.01
C LEU A 127 1.86 11.93 11.15
N ILE A 128 1.14 11.52 10.10
CA ILE A 128 -0.33 11.40 10.13
C ILE A 128 -0.79 10.38 11.18
N THR A 129 -0.14 9.23 11.22
CA THR A 129 -0.43 8.18 12.21
C THR A 129 -0.21 8.69 13.64
N PHE A 130 0.87 9.42 13.89
CA PHE A 130 1.18 10.02 15.19
C PHE A 130 0.14 11.06 15.62
N ILE A 131 -0.31 11.91 14.69
CA ILE A 131 -1.38 12.89 14.93
C ILE A 131 -2.68 12.16 15.33
N LEU A 132 -3.05 11.10 14.62
CA LEU A 132 -4.23 10.30 14.94
C LEU A 132 -4.12 9.61 16.30
N LEU A 133 -2.97 9.02 16.63
CA LEU A 133 -2.74 8.41 17.95
C LEU A 133 -2.85 9.45 19.08
N ARG A 134 -2.40 10.68 18.85
CA ARG A 134 -2.54 11.78 19.82
C ARG A 134 -4.01 12.16 20.04
N PHE A 135 -4.83 12.16 18.99
CA PHE A 135 -6.28 12.34 19.11
C PHE A 135 -6.94 11.16 19.82
N ALA A 136 -6.54 9.92 19.49
CA ALA A 136 -7.06 8.71 20.11
C ALA A 136 -6.88 8.71 21.63
N ARG A 137 -5.72 9.17 22.11
CA ARG A 137 -5.40 9.28 23.54
C ARG A 137 -6.30 10.26 24.32
N ARG A 138 -7.09 11.10 23.67
CA ARG A 138 -8.02 12.03 24.34
C ARG A 138 -9.40 11.41 24.64
N HIS A 139 -9.51 10.08 24.73
CA HIS A 139 -10.76 9.34 24.97
C HIS A 139 -11.90 9.73 24.01
N LEU A 140 -11.57 9.94 22.74
CA LEU A 140 -12.58 10.18 21.71
C LEU A 140 -13.32 8.88 21.39
N SER A 141 -14.63 8.95 21.17
CA SER A 141 -15.40 7.83 20.66
C SER A 141 -14.87 7.40 19.29
N THR A 142 -14.94 6.10 18.98
CA THR A 142 -14.46 5.50 17.71
C THR A 142 -14.96 6.26 16.48
N SER A 143 -16.23 6.69 16.48
CA SER A 143 -16.81 7.51 15.39
C SER A 143 -16.11 8.86 15.20
N ARG A 144 -15.70 9.54 16.29
CA ARG A 144 -14.97 10.83 16.21
C ARG A 144 -13.56 10.64 15.69
N LEU A 145 -12.91 9.53 16.03
CA LEU A 145 -11.58 9.20 15.53
C LEU A 145 -11.62 8.90 14.02
N LEU A 146 -12.64 8.17 13.55
CA LEU A 146 -12.86 7.94 12.12
C LEU A 146 -13.11 9.24 11.36
N LEU A 147 -13.98 10.12 11.86
CA LEU A 147 -14.24 11.44 11.24
C LEU A 147 -12.97 12.31 11.20
N ALA A 148 -12.15 12.29 12.26
CA ALA A 148 -10.87 13.00 12.30
C ALA A 148 -9.89 12.45 11.25
N GLY A 149 -9.82 11.12 11.08
CA GLY A 149 -9.03 10.47 10.04
C GLY A 149 -9.45 10.87 8.63
N VAL A 150 -10.75 10.86 8.34
CA VAL A 150 -11.29 11.28 7.04
C VAL A 150 -11.00 12.77 6.79
N ALA A 151 -11.22 13.64 7.79
CA ALA A 151 -10.92 15.06 7.67
C ALA A 151 -9.42 15.32 7.39
N LEU A 152 -8.54 14.60 8.09
CA LEU A 152 -7.10 14.68 7.89
C LEU A 152 -6.70 14.17 6.49
N GLY A 153 -7.35 13.11 6.01
CA GLY A 153 -7.20 12.60 4.65
C GLY A 153 -7.56 13.64 3.59
N ILE A 154 -8.67 14.36 3.76
CA ILE A 154 -9.12 15.43 2.85
C ILE A 154 -8.11 16.59 2.85
N ILE A 155 -7.61 16.99 4.01
CA ILE A 155 -6.57 18.03 4.13
C ILE A 155 -5.31 17.62 3.36
N CYS A 156 -4.86 16.37 3.53
CA CYS A 156 -3.69 15.86 2.81
C CYS A 156 -3.93 15.80 1.29
N SER A 157 -5.12 15.38 0.84
CA SER A 157 -5.48 15.41 -0.58
C SER A 157 -5.45 16.83 -1.15
N ALA A 158 -5.99 17.81 -0.43
CA ALA A 158 -5.95 19.21 -0.85
C ALA A 158 -4.50 19.71 -0.98
N LEU A 159 -3.62 19.36 -0.02
CA LEU A 159 -2.20 19.69 -0.08
C LEU A 159 -1.49 19.04 -1.28
N MET A 160 -1.76 17.77 -1.57
CA MET A 160 -1.21 17.09 -2.75
C MET A 160 -1.64 17.78 -4.05
N THR A 161 -2.92 18.11 -4.18
CA THR A 161 -3.46 18.82 -5.36
C THR A 161 -2.84 20.20 -5.52
N TRP A 162 -2.68 20.95 -4.42
CA TRP A 162 -2.05 22.27 -4.44
C TRP A 162 -0.58 22.19 -4.87
N GLN A 163 0.20 21.27 -4.31
CA GLN A 163 1.61 21.06 -4.70
C GLN A 163 1.78 20.60 -6.15
N SER A 164 0.81 19.83 -6.66
CA SER A 164 0.83 19.35 -8.04
C SER A 164 0.44 20.44 -9.04
N THR A 165 -0.44 21.36 -8.63
CA THR A 165 -0.93 22.47 -9.48
C THR A 165 -0.09 23.73 -9.34
N SER A 166 0.65 23.89 -8.25
CA SER A 166 1.54 25.03 -8.07
C SER A 166 2.56 25.04 -9.19
N PRO A 167 2.71 26.14 -9.94
CA PRO A 167 3.69 26.23 -11.00
C PRO A 167 5.07 25.90 -10.42
N PRO A 168 5.94 25.20 -11.16
CA PRO A 168 7.29 25.00 -10.70
C PRO A 168 7.87 26.40 -10.46
N LEU A 169 8.23 26.70 -9.21
CA LEU A 169 8.97 27.91 -8.84
C LEU A 169 10.37 27.99 -9.52
N LEU A 170 10.58 27.22 -10.58
CA LEU A 170 11.77 27.11 -11.41
C LEU A 170 11.59 27.75 -12.80
N THR A 171 10.40 28.21 -13.21
CA THR A 171 10.23 28.98 -14.46
C THR A 171 10.32 30.51 -14.28
N CYS A 172 10.47 31.01 -13.05
CA CYS A 172 10.69 32.45 -12.78
C CYS A 172 12.14 32.80 -12.41
N VAL A 173 13.09 31.86 -12.55
CA VAL A 173 14.52 32.08 -12.28
C VAL A 173 15.40 31.75 -13.50
N SER A 174 14.81 31.71 -14.70
CA SER A 174 15.52 31.60 -15.97
C SER A 174 15.45 32.91 -16.74
#